data_AF-A0A2S9FMN9-F1
#
_entry.id   AF-A0A2S9FMN9-F1
#
_cell.length_a   1.000
_cell.length_b   1.000
_cell.length_c   1.000
_cell.angle_alpha   90.00
_cell.angle_beta   90.00
_cell.angle_gamma   90.00
#
_symmetry.space_group_name_H-M   'P 1'
#
loop_
_entity.id
_entity.type
_entity.pdbx_description
1 polymer ?
#
loop_
_entity_poly.entity_id
_entity_poly.type
_entity_poly.pdbx_seq_one_letter_code
_entity_poly.pdbx_strand_id
1 'polypeptide(L)'
;LSRLRDDVAVIADRADALWARLGADQDYVALCHWNANVDNAWFWRDGGRLECGLLDWGCVGEMNLAMALWGAMCSAETSMWDEHFPVLLSHFIAEYGAAGGPRLDPSVLREHVMAYVAIMGTAWLLDVPGYLLKLLP
;
A
#
# COMPACT_ATOMS: atom_id res chain seq x y z
N LEU A 1 -21.66 1.48 -12.81
CA LEU A 1 -21.85 2.76 -12.09
C LEU A 1 -22.78 2.62 -10.89
N SER A 2 -24.02 2.13 -11.02
CA SER A 2 -24.90 1.88 -9.86
C SER A 2 -24.31 0.88 -8.85
N ARG A 3 -23.79 -0.25 -9.32
CA ARG A 3 -23.11 -1.24 -8.48
C ARG A 3 -21.86 -0.68 -7.79
N LEU A 4 -21.06 0.11 -8.50
CA LEU A 4 -19.91 0.81 -7.92
C LEU A 4 -20.36 1.78 -6.81
N ARG A 5 -21.44 2.53 -7.00
CA ARG A 5 -21.99 3.44 -5.97
C ARG A 5 -22.43 2.69 -4.71
N ASP A 6 -23.09 1.55 -4.89
CA ASP A 6 -23.58 0.74 -3.76
C ASP A 6 -22.41 0.06 -3.02
N ASP A 7 -21.40 -0.43 -3.76
CA ASP A 7 -20.17 -1.01 -3.19
C ASP A 7 -19.34 0.06 -2.44
N VAL A 8 -19.32 1.30 -2.93
CA VAL A 8 -18.59 2.42 -2.32
C VAL A 8 -19.15 2.81 -0.96
N ALA A 9 -20.48 2.90 -0.82
CA ALA A 9 -21.11 3.25 0.45
C ALA A 9 -20.77 2.21 1.54
N VAL A 10 -20.74 0.93 1.17
CA VAL A 10 -20.37 -0.16 2.09
C VAL A 10 -18.91 -0.06 2.54
N ILE A 11 -17.98 0.33 1.67
CA ILE A 11 -16.57 0.45 2.04
C ILE A 11 -16.34 1.67 2.94
N ALA A 12 -17.01 2.80 2.68
CA ALA A 12 -16.90 4.00 3.51
C ALA A 12 -17.33 3.73 4.96
N ASP A 13 -18.45 3.03 5.17
CA ASP A 13 -18.94 2.63 6.50
C ASP A 13 -18.05 1.62 7.22
N ARG A 14 -17.07 1.03 6.52
CA ARG A 14 -16.15 0.02 7.05
C ARG A 14 -14.70 0.51 7.14
N ALA A 15 -14.39 1.71 6.64
CA ALA A 15 -13.03 2.23 6.59
C ALA A 15 -12.37 2.28 7.98
N ASP A 16 -13.09 2.73 9.01
CA ASP A 16 -12.59 2.77 10.39
C ASP A 16 -12.25 1.38 10.93
N ALA A 17 -13.07 0.37 10.61
CA ALA A 17 -12.82 -1.00 11.02
C ALA A 17 -11.61 -1.61 10.30
N LEU A 18 -11.41 -1.25 9.02
CA LEU A 18 -10.22 -1.65 8.26
C LEU A 18 -8.96 -0.99 8.83
N TRP A 19 -9.01 0.31 9.16
CA TRP A 19 -7.90 1.01 9.83
C TRP A 19 -7.56 0.38 11.18
N ALA A 20 -8.56 0.10 12.01
CA ALA A 20 -8.36 -0.56 13.30
C ALA A 20 -7.72 -1.94 13.13
N ARG A 21 -8.15 -2.72 12.14
CA ARG A 21 -7.54 -4.03 11.83
C ARG A 21 -6.08 -3.88 11.41
N LEU A 22 -5.77 -2.95 10.50
CA LEU A 22 -4.40 -2.74 10.01
C LEU A 22 -3.45 -2.30 11.14
N GLY A 23 -3.92 -1.47 12.07
CA GLY A 23 -3.11 -1.01 13.20
C GLY A 23 -2.98 -2.03 14.34
N ALA A 24 -3.89 -2.98 14.46
CA ALA A 24 -3.88 -3.97 15.54
C ALA A 24 -2.86 -5.10 15.34
N ASP A 25 -2.47 -5.39 14.09
CA ASP A 25 -1.61 -6.51 13.77
C ASP A 25 -0.13 -6.11 13.76
N GLN A 26 0.49 -6.16 14.94
CA GLN A 26 1.83 -5.59 15.21
C GLN A 26 2.96 -6.26 14.43
N ASP A 27 2.83 -7.54 14.07
CA ASP A 27 3.84 -8.22 13.23
C ASP A 27 3.91 -7.60 11.82
N TYR A 28 2.86 -6.89 11.41
CA TYR A 28 2.73 -6.24 10.11
C TYR A 28 2.90 -4.73 10.19
N VAL A 29 3.37 -4.20 11.32
CA VAL A 29 3.66 -2.77 11.51
C VAL A 29 5.17 -2.57 11.63
N ALA A 30 5.71 -1.63 10.86
CA ALA A 30 7.13 -1.29 10.88
C ALA A 30 7.36 0.18 10.52
N LEU A 31 8.62 0.64 10.65
CA LEU A 31 9.04 1.90 10.05
C LEU A 31 9.06 1.72 8.53
N CYS A 32 8.15 2.40 7.83
CA CYS A 32 8.01 2.26 6.39
C CYS A 32 8.12 3.59 5.66
N HIS A 33 8.45 3.46 4.37
CA HIS A 33 8.39 4.54 3.40
C HIS A 33 7.03 4.50 2.68
N TRP A 34 6.18 5.48 2.93
CA TRP A 34 4.81 5.47 2.38
C TRP A 34 4.74 5.62 0.86
N ASN A 35 5.68 6.33 0.23
CA ASN A 35 5.67 6.61 -1.22
C ASN A 35 6.91 6.02 -1.90
N ALA A 36 7.11 4.70 -1.80
CA ALA A 36 8.29 4.02 -2.34
C ALA A 36 8.15 3.64 -3.83
N ASN A 37 7.43 4.44 -4.62
CA ASN A 37 7.34 4.28 -6.07
C ASN A 37 8.74 4.44 -6.72
N VAL A 38 8.88 3.94 -7.95
CA VAL A 38 10.17 3.91 -8.66
C VAL A 38 10.79 5.29 -8.91
N ASP A 39 9.96 6.34 -8.98
CA ASP A 39 10.39 7.73 -9.09
C ASP A 39 11.00 8.28 -7.79
N ASN A 40 10.70 7.65 -6.64
CA ASN A 40 11.31 7.90 -5.34
C ASN A 40 12.46 6.94 -5.01
N ALA A 41 12.99 6.26 -6.02
CA ALA A 41 14.15 5.40 -5.90
C ALA A 41 15.32 5.92 -6.73
N TRP A 42 16.54 5.71 -6.23
CA TRP A 42 17.77 5.92 -7.01
C TRP A 42 18.52 4.61 -7.11
N PHE A 43 19.10 4.35 -8.28
CA PHE A 43 19.70 3.07 -8.63
C PHE A 43 21.16 3.24 -9.01
N TRP A 44 22.01 2.32 -8.57
CA TRP A 44 23.41 2.25 -8.99
C TRP A 44 23.85 0.81 -9.21
N ARG A 45 25.06 0.63 -9.75
CA ARG A 45 25.67 -0.69 -9.90
C ARG A 45 26.81 -0.84 -8.92
N ASP A 46 26.82 -1.96 -8.22
CA ASP A 46 27.95 -2.40 -7.40
C ASP A 46 28.30 -3.85 -7.76
N GLY A 47 29.54 -4.09 -8.22
CA GLY A 47 30.01 -5.43 -8.58
C GLY A 47 29.15 -6.19 -9.60
N GLY A 48 28.40 -5.49 -10.46
CA GLY A 48 27.47 -6.09 -11.43
C GLY A 48 26.05 -6.35 -10.89
N ARG A 49 25.81 -6.15 -9.60
CA ARG A 49 24.49 -6.15 -8.98
C ARG A 49 23.83 -4.77 -9.15
N LEU A 50 22.51 -4.77 -9.38
CA LEU A 50 21.71 -3.56 -9.30
C LEU A 50 21.37 -3.31 -7.84
N GLU A 51 21.73 -2.12 -7.35
CA GLU A 51 21.40 -1.64 -6.03
C GLU A 51 20.35 -0.54 -6.12
N CYS A 52 19.60 -0.33 -5.04
CA CYS A 52 18.69 0.79 -4.94
C CYS A 52 18.69 1.40 -3.53
N GLY A 53 18.30 2.66 -3.47
CA GLY A 53 17.98 3.36 -2.23
C GLY A 53 16.75 4.24 -2.44
N LEU A 54 16.18 4.71 -1.34
CA LEU A 54 14.97 5.53 -1.36
C LEU A 54 15.30 7.00 -1.11
N LEU A 55 14.55 7.86 -1.78
CA LEU A 55 14.54 9.31 -1.62
C LEU A 55 13.23 9.75 -0.94
N ASP A 56 13.13 11.02 -0.57
CA ASP A 56 11.87 11.64 -0.10
C ASP A 56 11.20 10.99 1.12
N TRP A 57 11.96 10.95 2.22
CA TRP A 57 11.54 10.37 3.50
C TRP A 57 10.54 11.23 4.29
N GLY A 58 9.91 12.25 3.68
CA GLY A 58 9.03 13.20 4.38
C GLY A 58 7.80 12.55 5.01
N CYS A 59 7.33 11.43 4.45
CA CYS A 59 6.19 10.65 4.94
C CYS A 59 6.62 9.32 5.58
N VAL A 60 7.88 9.19 6.03
CA VAL A 60 8.32 8.01 6.77
C VAL A 60 7.60 7.93 8.12
N GLY A 61 7.19 6.74 8.53
CA GLY A 61 6.52 6.57 9.80
C GLY A 61 6.28 5.10 10.15
N GLU A 62 5.83 4.87 11.37
CA GLU A 62 5.33 3.57 11.78
C GLU A 62 3.97 3.34 11.11
N MET A 63 3.87 2.29 10.30
CA MET A 63 2.64 1.97 9.57
C MET A 63 2.59 0.49 9.20
N ASN A 64 1.41 0.05 8.76
CA ASN A 64 1.25 -1.31 8.28
C ASN A 64 2.03 -1.51 6.97
N LEU A 65 2.73 -2.65 6.81
CA LEU A 65 3.51 -3.00 5.63
C LEU A 65 2.69 -2.95 4.33
N ALA A 66 1.39 -3.19 4.41
CA ALA A 66 0.47 -3.04 3.29
C ALA A 66 0.45 -1.62 2.70
N MET A 67 0.64 -0.59 3.55
CA MET A 67 0.71 0.80 3.12
C MET A 67 1.97 1.07 2.30
N ALA A 68 3.10 0.49 2.71
CA ALA A 68 4.36 0.57 1.97
C ALA A 68 4.27 -0.14 0.62
N LEU A 69 3.68 -1.35 0.58
CA LEU A 69 3.49 -2.12 -0.64
C LEU A 69 2.55 -1.43 -1.63
N TRP A 70 1.41 -0.92 -1.15
CA TRP A 70 0.53 -0.12 -1.97
C TRP A 70 1.24 1.12 -2.49
N GLY A 71 1.96 1.83 -1.62
CA GLY A 71 2.71 3.03 -1.98
C GLY A 71 3.82 2.80 -3.00
N ALA A 72 4.38 1.60 -3.08
CA ALA A 72 5.37 1.22 -4.10
C ALA A 72 4.74 0.78 -5.44
N MET A 73 3.46 0.39 -5.41
CA MET A 73 2.77 -0.20 -6.56
C MET A 73 1.57 0.63 -7.06
N CYS A 74 1.20 1.72 -6.38
CA CYS A 74 -0.03 2.45 -6.69
C CYS A 74 -0.02 3.09 -8.08
N SER A 75 1.17 3.33 -8.66
CA SER A 75 1.34 3.80 -10.03
C SER A 75 1.71 2.70 -11.04
N ALA A 76 1.80 1.45 -10.61
CA ALA A 76 2.11 0.33 -11.51
C ALA A 76 0.94 0.03 -12.45
N GLU A 77 1.22 -0.51 -13.64
CA GLU A 77 0.17 -0.96 -14.55
C GLU A 77 -0.66 -2.08 -13.92
N THR A 78 -1.94 -2.18 -14.30
CA THR A 78 -2.85 -3.23 -13.77
C THR A 78 -2.35 -4.64 -14.07
N SER A 79 -1.66 -4.85 -15.20
CA SER A 79 -1.04 -6.15 -15.51
C SER A 79 0.01 -6.56 -14.47
N MET A 80 0.74 -5.61 -13.88
CA MET A 80 1.68 -5.91 -12.80
C MET A 80 0.94 -6.37 -11.53
N TRP A 81 -0.20 -5.78 -11.22
CA TRP A 81 -1.06 -6.21 -10.13
C TRP A 81 -1.65 -7.61 -10.38
N ASP A 82 -2.16 -7.85 -11.59
CA ASP A 82 -2.86 -9.10 -11.93
C ASP A 82 -1.89 -10.29 -12.07
N GLU A 83 -0.71 -10.07 -12.66
CA GLU A 83 0.20 -11.15 -13.04
C GLU A 83 1.39 -11.31 -12.09
N HIS A 84 1.81 -10.24 -11.41
CA HIS A 84 3.09 -10.22 -10.68
C HIS A 84 2.97 -9.96 -9.19
N PHE A 85 1.85 -9.43 -8.70
CA PHE A 85 1.68 -9.12 -7.28
C PHE A 85 1.99 -10.30 -6.34
N PRO A 86 1.56 -11.56 -6.60
CA PRO A 86 1.88 -12.68 -5.71
C PRO A 86 3.38 -12.96 -5.58
N VAL A 87 4.14 -12.81 -6.68
CA VAL A 87 5.60 -13.00 -6.70
C VAL A 87 6.28 -11.85 -5.98
N LEU A 88 5.89 -10.60 -6.26
CA LEU A 88 6.43 -9.41 -5.60
C LEU A 88 6.19 -9.45 -4.08
N LEU A 89 4.99 -9.85 -3.67
CA LEU A 89 4.63 -10.03 -2.26
C LEU A 89 5.51 -11.09 -1.58
N SER A 90 5.73 -12.22 -2.25
CA SER A 90 6.59 -13.30 -1.73
C SER A 90 8.05 -12.85 -1.60
N HIS A 91 8.56 -12.09 -2.57
CA HIS A 91 9.90 -11.49 -2.49
C HIS A 91 10.01 -10.49 -1.34
N PHE A 92 9.02 -9.60 -1.18
CA PHE A 92 9.01 -8.65 -0.07
C PHE A 92 9.05 -9.35 1.29
N ILE A 93 8.23 -10.39 1.50
CA ILE A 93 8.21 -11.14 2.76
C ILE A 93 9.55 -11.83 3.03
N ALA A 94 10.18 -12.39 2.00
CA ALA A 94 11.48 -13.02 2.12
C ALA A 94 12.57 -12.01 2.53
N GLU A 95 12.64 -10.87 1.85
CA GLU A 95 13.60 -9.81 2.17
C GLU A 95 13.35 -9.17 3.54
N TYR A 96 12.08 -8.95 3.90
CA TYR A 96 11.70 -8.44 5.21
C TYR A 96 12.16 -9.37 6.34
N GLY A 97 11.94 -10.69 6.18
CA GLY A 97 12.44 -11.70 7.12
C GLY A 97 13.97 -11.77 7.16
N ALA A 98 14.64 -11.69 6.00
CA ALA A 98 16.10 -11.67 5.93
C ALA A 98 16.72 -10.43 6.59
N ALA A 99 16.00 -9.30 6.57
CA ALA A 99 16.36 -8.07 7.27
C ALA A 99 16.06 -8.08 8.78
N GLY A 100 15.51 -9.18 9.32
CA GLY A 100 15.23 -9.36 10.74
C GLY A 100 13.77 -9.12 11.15
N GLY A 101 12.86 -8.90 10.19
CA GLY A 101 11.43 -8.85 10.45
C GLY A 101 10.83 -10.20 10.86
N PRO A 102 9.65 -10.22 11.51
CA PRO A 102 8.94 -11.45 11.83
C PRO A 102 8.54 -12.24 10.58
N ARG A 103 8.23 -13.52 10.78
CA ARG A 103 7.72 -14.39 9.72
C ARG A 103 6.26 -14.07 9.45
N LEU A 104 5.99 -13.51 8.29
CA LEU A 104 4.64 -13.12 7.88
C LEU A 104 3.90 -14.24 7.14
N ASP A 105 2.59 -14.30 7.32
CA ASP A 105 1.69 -15.04 6.43
C ASP A 105 1.38 -14.21 5.16
N PRO A 106 1.72 -14.71 3.95
CA PRO A 106 1.44 -14.02 2.70
C PRO A 106 -0.05 -13.75 2.45
N SER A 107 -0.94 -14.63 2.90
CA SER A 107 -2.39 -14.47 2.74
C SER A 107 -2.91 -13.28 3.55
N VAL A 108 -2.44 -13.15 4.79
CA VAL A 108 -2.77 -12.02 5.67
C VAL A 108 -2.23 -10.70 5.11
N LEU A 109 -0.97 -10.66 4.66
CA LEU A 109 -0.42 -9.44 4.08
C LEU A 109 -1.17 -9.03 2.80
N ARG A 110 -1.56 -10.00 1.97
CA ARG A 110 -2.42 -9.74 0.80
C ARG A 110 -3.76 -9.14 1.22
N GLU A 111 -4.41 -9.68 2.24
CA GLU A 111 -5.66 -9.11 2.77
C GLU A 111 -5.47 -7.67 3.28
N HIS A 112 -4.35 -7.38 3.96
CA HIS A 112 -4.01 -6.04 4.40
C HIS A 112 -3.82 -5.08 3.21
N VAL A 113 -3.14 -5.51 2.15
CA VAL A 113 -2.99 -4.70 0.92
C VAL A 113 -4.36 -4.41 0.30
N MET A 114 -5.24 -5.41 0.18
CA MET A 114 -6.58 -5.20 -0.37
C MET A 114 -7.44 -4.29 0.52
N ALA A 115 -7.35 -4.42 1.85
CA ALA A 115 -8.01 -3.54 2.80
C ALA A 115 -7.55 -2.08 2.61
N TYR A 116 -6.23 -1.88 2.45
CA TYR A 116 -5.68 -0.55 2.26
C TYR A 116 -6.02 0.04 0.88
N VAL A 117 -6.03 -0.77 -0.19
CA VAL A 117 -6.55 -0.38 -1.51
C VAL A 117 -8.00 0.11 -1.40
N ALA A 118 -8.85 -0.60 -0.64
CA ALA A 118 -10.24 -0.21 -0.45
C ALA A 118 -10.37 1.13 0.30
N ILE A 119 -9.59 1.32 1.38
CA ILE A 119 -9.50 2.59 2.11
C ILE A 119 -9.08 3.72 1.16
N MET A 120 -8.00 3.54 0.40
CA MET A 120 -7.48 4.58 -0.49
C MET A 120 -8.44 4.87 -1.65
N GLY A 121 -9.13 3.85 -2.16
CA GLY A 121 -10.21 4.01 -3.12
C GLY A 121 -11.30 4.95 -2.58
N THR A 122 -11.73 4.78 -1.33
CA THR A 122 -12.70 5.71 -0.71
C THR A 122 -12.15 7.11 -0.48
N ALA A 123 -10.95 7.24 0.10
CA ALA A 123 -10.39 8.53 0.48
C ALA A 123 -9.95 9.39 -0.72
N TRP A 124 -9.46 8.80 -1.81
CA TRP A 124 -8.84 9.56 -2.92
C TRP A 124 -9.64 9.61 -4.21
N LEU A 125 -10.47 8.61 -4.51
CA LEU A 125 -11.31 8.63 -5.73
C LEU A 125 -12.72 9.14 -5.47
N LEU A 126 -13.24 9.04 -4.24
CA LEU A 126 -14.67 9.18 -3.98
C LEU A 126 -15.03 10.36 -3.07
N ASP A 127 -14.08 10.88 -2.31
CA ASP A 127 -14.28 12.08 -1.50
C ASP A 127 -13.99 13.40 -2.26
N VAL A 128 -13.29 13.30 -3.40
CA VAL A 128 -12.98 14.46 -4.25
C VAL A 128 -14.25 15.17 -4.76
N PRO A 129 -15.28 14.49 -5.27
CA PRO A 129 -16.52 15.16 -5.69
C PRO A 129 -17.26 15.84 -4.53
N GLY A 130 -17.33 15.20 -3.34
CA GLY A 130 -17.98 15.77 -2.16
C GLY A 130 -17.24 16.99 -1.60
N TYR A 131 -15.91 16.96 -1.63
CA TYR A 131 -15.06 18.10 -1.30
C TYR A 131 -15.18 19.24 -2.31
N LEU A 132 -15.15 18.94 -3.62
CA LEU A 132 -15.33 19.92 -4.68
C LEU A 132 -16.72 20.58 -4.61
N LEU A 133 -17.78 19.82 -4.32
CA LEU A 133 -19.14 20.37 -4.16
C LEU A 133 -19.29 21.29 -2.94
N LYS A 134 -18.46 21.15 -1.91
CA LYS A 134 -18.41 22.09 -0.77
C LYS A 134 -17.61 23.36 -1.07
N LEU A 135 -16.75 23.32 -2.09
CA LEU A 135 -15.88 24.43 -2.50
C LEU A 135 -16.44 25.23 -3.69
N LEU A 136 -17.40 24.68 -4.42
CA LEU A 136 -18.12 25.38 -5.48
C LEU A 136 -19.25 26.22 -4.85
N PRO A 137 -19.43 27.49 -5.30
CA PRO A 137 -20.43 28.41 -4.75
C PRO A 137 -21.88 27.99 -5.03
#